data_AF-A0A2J6XWZ6-F1
#
_entry.id   AF-A0A2J6XWZ6-F1
#
_cell.length_a   1.000
_cell.length_b   1.000
_cell.length_c   1.000
_cell.angle_alpha   90.00
_cell.angle_beta   90.00
_cell.angle_gamma   90.00
#
_symmetry.space_group_name_H-M   'P 1'
#
loop_
_entity.id
_entity.type
_entity.pdbx_description
1 polymer ?
#
loop_
_entity_poly.entity_id
_entity_poly.type
_entity_poly.pdbx_seq_one_letter_code
_entity_poly.pdbx_strand_id
1 'polypeptide(L)' 'MKKFIIPVSGMTCASCALRIEESLKDLPSLESVTVNFPLERVEIQADHINLKEIKEKIEV' A
#
# COMPACT_ATOMS: atom_id res chain seq x y z
N MET A 1 -0.78 4.94 -16.49
CA MET A 1 -1.18 4.02 -15.40
C MET A 1 -0.35 2.74 -15.38
N LYS A 2 0.55 2.61 -14.39
CA LYS A 2 1.33 1.40 -14.12
C LYS A 2 0.81 0.72 -12.87
N LYS A 3 0.85 -0.62 -12.86
CA LYS A 3 0.52 -1.44 -11.69
C LYS A 3 1.81 -1.82 -10.97
N PHE A 4 1.87 -1.55 -9.68
CA PHE A 4 2.96 -1.91 -8.79
C PHE A 4 2.45 -2.90 -7.75
N ILE A 5 3.21 -3.97 -7.52
CA ILE A 5 2.90 -4.99 -6.52
C ILE A 5 4.06 -4.97 -5.53
N ILE A 6 3.75 -4.66 -4.28
CA ILE A 6 4.74 -4.52 -3.21
C ILE A 6 4.45 -5.62 -2.18
N PRO A 7 5.37 -6.55 -1.95
CA PRO A 7 5.25 -7.49 -0.85
C PRO A 7 5.44 -6.75 0.48
N VAL A 8 4.56 -6.99 1.43
CA VAL A 8 4.59 -6.38 2.75
C VAL A 8 4.53 -7.48 3.78
N SER A 9 5.69 -7.82 4.33
CA SER A 9 5.82 -8.79 5.40
C SER A 9 5.32 -8.21 6.72
N GLY A 10 4.67 -9.04 7.54
CA GLY A 10 4.31 -8.65 8.91
C GLY A 10 2.94 -7.99 9.06
N MET A 11 2.11 -7.97 8.01
CA MET A 11 0.69 -7.64 8.13
C MET A 11 -0.07 -8.78 8.82
N THR A 12 -0.02 -8.82 10.15
CA THR A 12 -0.71 -9.85 10.96
C THR A 12 -2.11 -9.44 11.41
N CYS A 13 -2.52 -8.19 11.17
CA CYS A 13 -3.80 -7.67 11.64
C CYS A 13 -4.59 -7.02 10.50
N ALA A 14 -5.82 -7.51 10.26
CA ALA A 14 -6.73 -6.95 9.27
C ALA A 14 -7.01 -5.45 9.52
N SER A 15 -7.04 -5.04 10.78
CA SER A 15 -7.20 -3.64 11.18
C SER A 15 -5.99 -2.78 10.77
N CYS A 16 -4.76 -3.31 10.87
CA CYS A 16 -3.56 -2.62 10.40
C CYS A 16 -3.53 -2.52 8.88
N ALA A 17 -3.95 -3.58 8.18
CA ALA A 17 -4.05 -3.58 6.72
C ALA A 17 -5.01 -2.51 6.19
N LEU A 18 -6.20 -2.38 6.81
CA LEU A 18 -7.17 -1.33 6.46
C LEU A 18 -6.57 0.07 6.67
N ARG A 19 -5.90 0.29 7.80
CA ARG A 19 -5.29 1.59 8.12
C ARG A 19 -4.17 1.97 7.17
N ILE A 20 -3.38 0.99 6.73
CA ILE A 20 -2.35 1.16 5.71
C ILE A 20 -2.98 1.49 4.36
N GLU A 21 -4.04 0.77 3.97
CA GLU A 21 -4.74 1.06 2.71
C GLU A 21 -5.29 2.48 2.67
N GLU A 22 -5.96 2.92 3.74
CA GLU A 22 -6.47 4.30 3.85
C GLU A 22 -5.33 5.33 3.83
N SER A 23 -4.23 5.08 4.56
CA SER A 23 -3.08 5.98 4.58
C SER A 23 -2.39 6.11 3.22
N LEU A 24 -2.39 5.04 2.42
CA LEU A 24 -1.86 5.04 1.06
C LEU A 24 -2.84 5.69 0.08
N LYS A 25 -4.15 5.46 0.22
CA LYS A 25 -5.18 6.12 -0.60
C LYS A 25 -5.19 7.64 -0.46
N ASP A 26 -4.73 8.16 0.68
CA ASP A 26 -4.60 9.60 0.91
C ASP A 26 -3.48 10.25 0.07
N LEU A 27 -2.56 9.44 -0.50
CA LEU A 27 -1.47 9.95 -1.32
C LEU A 27 -1.99 10.39 -2.71
N PRO A 28 -1.84 11.67 -3.10
CA PRO A 28 -2.36 12.20 -4.36
C PRO A 28 -1.64 11.62 -5.60
N SER A 29 -0.47 11.02 -5.38
CA SER A 29 0.32 10.30 -6.38
C SER A 29 -0.27 8.93 -6.73
N LEU A 30 -1.20 8.39 -5.92
CA LEU A 30 -1.80 7.07 -6.11
C LEU A 30 -3.22 7.20 -6.66
N GLU A 31 -3.51 6.48 -7.73
CA GLU A 31 -4.86 6.43 -8.34
C GLU A 31 -5.75 5.38 -7.68
N SER A 32 -5.15 4.22 -7.35
CA SER A 32 -5.84 3.15 -6.66
C SER A 32 -4.89 2.34 -5.81
N VAL A 33 -5.33 1.92 -4.63
CA VAL A 33 -4.59 1.07 -3.72
C VAL A 33 -5.50 -0.04 -3.22
N THR A 34 -4.99 -1.25 -3.21
CA THR A 34 -5.66 -2.42 -2.65
C THR A 34 -4.66 -3.22 -1.83
N VAL A 35 -4.98 -3.47 -0.57
CA VAL A 35 -4.15 -4.26 0.34
C VAL A 35 -4.73 -5.67 0.44
N ASN A 36 -3.92 -6.66 0.06
CA ASN A 36 -4.26 -8.06 0.15
C ASN A 36 -3.48 -8.72 1.29
N PHE A 37 -4.00 -8.59 2.52
CA PHE A 37 -3.35 -9.11 3.73
C PHE A 37 -3.21 -10.64 3.76
N PRO A 38 -4.16 -11.48 3.28
CA PRO A 38 -3.96 -12.94 3.25
C PRO A 38 -2.80 -13.36 2.34
N LEU A 39 -2.47 -12.52 1.35
CA LEU A 39 -1.39 -12.77 0.40
C LEU A 39 -0.13 -11.96 0.69
N GLU A 40 -0.13 -11.13 1.75
CA GLU A 40 0.97 -10.24 2.17
C GLU A 40 1.46 -9.29 1.05
N ARG A 41 0.53 -8.70 0.28
CA ARG A 41 0.87 -7.82 -0.85
C ARG A 41 -0.02 -6.58 -0.90
N VAL A 42 0.54 -5.50 -1.41
CA VAL A 42 -0.16 -4.25 -1.71
C VAL A 42 -0.09 -4.01 -3.22
N GLU A 43 -1.23 -3.81 -3.83
CA GLU A 43 -1.38 -3.50 -5.25
C GLU A 43 -1.70 -2.02 -5.41
N ILE A 44 -0.88 -1.31 -6.18
CA ILE A 44 -0.96 0.14 -6.36
C ILE A 44 -1.04 0.45 -7.85
N GLN A 45 -1.96 1.33 -8.24
CA GLN A 45 -2.04 1.91 -9.57
C GLN A 45 -1.70 3.39 -9.49
N ALA A 46 -0.68 3.79 -10.24
CA ALA A 46 -0.20 5.16 -10.32
C ALA A 46 0.65 5.34 -11.58
N ASP A 47 0.91 6.58 -12.01
CA ASP A 47 1.89 6.84 -13.06
C ASP A 47 3.34 6.77 -12.54
N HIS A 48 3.55 7.19 -11.30
CA HIS A 48 4.82 7.13 -10.60
C HIS A 48 4.58 6.81 -9.12
N ILE A 49 5.46 6.02 -8.53
CA ILE A 49 5.40 5.70 -7.09
C ILE A 49 6.70 6.12 -6.41
N ASN A 50 6.59 6.65 -5.20
CA ASN A 50 7.72 6.88 -4.33
C ASN A 50 7.78 5.80 -3.27
N LEU A 51 8.68 4.82 -3.45
CA LEU A 51 8.84 3.71 -2.51
C LEU A 51 9.18 4.16 -1.09
N LYS A 52 9.83 5.31 -0.93
CA LYS A 52 10.18 5.86 0.38
C LYS A 52 8.93 6.29 1.15
N GLU A 53 8.07 7.07 0.49
CA GLU A 53 6.80 7.56 1.07
C GLU A 53 5.86 6.39 1.41
N ILE A 54 5.77 5.39 0.53
CA ILE A 54 4.98 4.18 0.75
C ILE A 54 5.50 3.40 1.97
N LYS A 55 6.82 3.21 2.09
CA LYS A 55 7.41 2.55 3.27
C LYS A 55 7.10 3.29 4.57
N GLU A 56 7.27 4.61 4.58
CA GLU A 56 6.98 5.44 5.76
C GLU A 56 5.51 5.35 6.21
N LYS A 57 4.57 5.05 5.31
CA LYS A 57 3.17 4.80 5.65
C LYS A 57 2.86 3.38 6.10
N ILE A 58 3.68 2.39 5.72
CA ILE A 58 3.49 1.00 6.09
C ILE A 58 4.12 0.69 7.45
N GLU A 59 5.21 1.37 7.80
CA GLU A 59 6.02 1.13 9.02
C GLU A 59 5.44 1.85 10.28
N VAL A 60 4.11 1.80 10.47
CA VAL A 60 3.38 2.41 11.60
C VAL A 60 3.09 1.39 12.70
#